data_AF-A0A9E1N064-F1
#
_entry.id   AF-A0A9E1N064-F1
#
_cell.length_a   1.000
_cell.length_b   1.000
_cell.length_c   1.000
_cell.angle_alpha   90.00
_cell.angle_beta   90.00
_cell.angle_gamma   90.00
#
_symmetry.space_group_name_H-M   'P 1'
#
loop_
_entity.id
_entity.type
_entity.pdbx_description
1 polymer ?
#
loop_
_entity_poly.entity_id
_entity_poly.type
_entity_poly.pdbx_seq_one_letter_code
_entity_poly.pdbx_strand_id
1 'polypeptide(L)'
;MSASPTPELTLPTWPLLMAAIGAPAVAAAAWAAVTILGPWDMNTSLIGLLAIGVVACVAVAITLSIRPWKSRAIVTWGSVLIAASMGRIVITIGICLLLYSAARLPAGPLLIGAMAGLFPVLVAETSIVAKHFQRDAA
;
A
#
# COMPACT_ATOMS: atom_id res chain seq x y z
N MET A 1 21.45 4.07 -35.30
CA MET A 1 20.16 4.34 -34.65
C MET A 1 20.44 4.88 -33.27
N SER A 2 20.43 6.20 -33.09
CA SER A 2 20.47 6.82 -31.77
C SER A 2 19.13 6.54 -31.10
N ALA A 3 19.13 5.72 -30.05
CA ALA A 3 17.95 5.54 -29.21
C ALA A 3 17.52 6.92 -28.72
N SER A 4 16.29 7.32 -29.02
CA SER A 4 15.69 8.55 -28.48
C SER A 4 15.93 8.57 -26.97
N PRO A 5 16.44 9.68 -26.39
CA PRO A 5 16.68 9.75 -24.96
C PRO A 5 15.36 9.43 -24.27
N THR A 6 15.33 8.31 -23.54
CA THR A 6 14.14 7.89 -22.84
C THR A 6 13.92 8.94 -21.76
N PRO A 7 12.76 9.62 -21.73
CA PRO A 7 12.52 10.66 -20.73
C PRO A 7 12.67 10.02 -19.35
N GLU A 8 13.67 10.48 -18.61
CA GLU A 8 13.86 10.06 -17.23
C GLU A 8 12.95 10.89 -16.34
N LEU A 9 12.31 10.22 -15.39
CA LEU A 9 11.34 10.83 -14.50
C LEU A 9 11.65 10.49 -13.05
N THR A 10 11.38 11.44 -12.16
CA THR A 10 11.40 11.23 -10.70
C THR A 10 9.96 11.18 -10.22
N LEU A 11 9.63 10.21 -9.37
CA LEU A 11 8.27 10.13 -8.84
C LEU A 11 8.07 11.10 -7.67
N PRO A 12 6.86 11.65 -7.50
CA PRO A 12 6.55 12.57 -6.42
C PRO A 12 6.53 11.82 -5.08
N THR A 13 7.68 11.81 -4.41
CA THR A 13 7.93 11.06 -3.17
C THR A 13 6.93 11.43 -2.07
N TRP A 14 6.67 12.72 -1.89
CA TRP A 14 5.79 13.21 -0.83
C TRP A 14 4.33 12.76 -1.02
N PRO A 15 3.71 12.95 -2.20
CA PRO A 15 2.39 12.38 -2.49
C PRO A 15 2.31 10.86 -2.30
N LEU A 16 3.33 10.10 -2.69
CA LEU A 16 3.35 8.65 -2.49
C LEU A 16 3.38 8.27 -1.01
N LEU A 17 4.19 8.96 -0.20
CA LEU A 17 4.21 8.74 1.25
C LEU A 17 2.90 9.15 1.92
N MET A 18 2.30 10.27 1.50
CA MET A 18 0.98 10.70 1.98
C MET A 18 -0.10 9.68 1.62
N ALA A 19 -0.04 9.06 0.44
CA ALA A 19 -0.96 7.97 0.08
C ALA A 19 -0.71 6.71 0.91
N ALA A 20 0.55 6.34 1.12
CA ALA A 20 0.93 5.16 1.92
C ALA A 20 0.51 5.28 3.40
N ILE A 21 0.34 6.49 3.93
CA ILE A 21 -0.12 6.73 5.32
C ILE A 21 -1.61 7.07 5.37
N GLY A 22 -2.06 7.94 4.47
CA GLY A 22 -3.42 8.46 4.44
C GLY A 22 -4.43 7.40 4.03
N ALA A 23 -4.13 6.55 3.04
CA ALA A 23 -5.08 5.53 2.60
C ALA A 23 -5.34 4.46 3.69
N PRO A 24 -4.33 3.94 4.40
CA PRO A 24 -4.56 3.08 5.57
C PRO A 24 -5.25 3.81 6.72
N ALA A 25 -4.98 5.10 6.94
CA ALA A 25 -5.65 5.87 8.00
C ALA A 25 -7.16 5.99 7.73
N VAL A 26 -7.55 6.25 6.48
CA VAL A 26 -8.96 6.27 6.06
C VAL A 26 -9.57 4.87 6.19
N ALA A 27 -8.84 3.83 5.80
CA ALA A 27 -9.28 2.44 5.98
C ALA A 27 -9.46 2.07 7.46
N ALA A 28 -8.57 2.53 8.34
CA ALA A 28 -8.66 2.31 9.79
C ALA A 28 -9.86 3.04 10.39
N ALA A 29 -10.13 4.28 9.98
CA ALA A 29 -11.31 5.03 10.40
C ALA A 29 -12.61 4.34 9.93
N ALA A 30 -12.65 3.88 8.68
CA ALA A 30 -13.79 3.14 8.13
C ALA A 30 -13.99 1.81 8.85
N TRP A 31 -12.91 1.08 9.13
CA TRP A 31 -12.94 -0.17 9.89
C TRP A 31 -13.49 0.06 11.29
N ALA A 32 -12.97 1.07 12.01
CA ALA A 32 -13.45 1.43 13.34
C ALA A 32 -14.94 1.81 13.33
N ALA A 33 -15.40 2.55 12.31
CA ALA A 33 -16.82 2.89 12.18
C ALA A 33 -17.69 1.64 11.98
N VAL A 34 -17.26 0.70 11.11
CA VAL A 34 -17.99 -0.56 10.86
C VAL A 34 -18.02 -1.45 12.10
N THR A 35 -16.91 -1.54 12.84
CA THR A 35 -16.83 -2.41 14.02
C THR A 35 -17.58 -1.85 15.21
N ILE A 36 -17.65 -0.52 15.37
CA ILE A 36 -18.44 0.14 16.42
C ILE A 36 -19.95 0.02 16.15
N LEU A 37 -20.37 0.11 14.88
CA LEU A 37 -21.80 0.06 14.51
C LEU A 37 -22.33 -1.37 14.34
N GLY A 38 -21.45 -2.34 14.10
CA GLY A 38 -21.84 -3.73 13.89
C GLY A 38 -21.81 -4.57 15.17
N PRO A 39 -22.29 -5.83 15.11
CA PRO A 39 -22.31 -6.75 16.25
C PRO A 39 -20.93 -7.43 16.47
N TRP A 40 -19.85 -6.65 16.39
CA TRP A 40 -18.48 -7.18 16.46
C TRP A 40 -17.92 -7.04 17.88
N ASP A 41 -17.12 -8.02 18.28
CA ASP A 41 -16.40 -7.96 19.55
C ASP A 41 -15.16 -7.05 19.45
N MET A 42 -14.75 -6.50 20.61
CA MET A 42 -13.60 -5.59 20.70
C MET A 42 -12.30 -6.23 20.17
N ASN A 43 -12.13 -7.54 20.37
CA ASN A 43 -10.94 -8.25 19.91
C ASN A 43 -10.88 -8.30 18.38
N THR A 44 -11.99 -8.64 17.71
CA THR A 44 -12.10 -8.57 16.24
C THR A 44 -11.76 -7.18 15.69
N SER A 45 -12.25 -6.12 16.34
CA SER A 45 -11.93 -4.74 15.93
C SER A 45 -10.43 -4.46 16.00
N LEU A 46 -9.79 -4.79 17.13
CA LEU A 46 -8.36 -4.56 17.35
C LEU A 46 -7.48 -5.36 16.39
N ILE A 47 -7.86 -6.60 16.08
CA ILE A 47 -7.12 -7.46 15.15
C ILE A 47 -7.16 -6.90 13.72
N GLY A 48 -8.31 -6.42 13.28
CA GLY A 48 -8.43 -5.76 11.98
C GLY A 48 -7.64 -4.45 11.90
N LEU A 49 -7.66 -3.63 12.96
CA LEU A 49 -6.82 -2.43 13.05
C LEU A 49 -5.32 -2.75 13.03
N LEU A 50 -4.91 -3.82 13.71
CA LEU A 50 -3.54 -4.29 13.70
C LEU A 50 -3.11 -4.71 12.30
N ALA A 51 -3.96 -5.42 11.57
CA ALA A 51 -3.69 -5.79 10.17
C ALA A 51 -3.58 -4.56 9.25
N ILE A 52 -4.45 -3.54 9.42
CA ILE A 52 -4.33 -2.27 8.70
C ILE A 52 -3.03 -1.54 9.06
N GLY A 53 -2.64 -1.57 10.34
CA GLY A 53 -1.36 -1.02 10.80
C GLY A 53 -0.15 -1.70 10.16
N VAL A 54 -0.17 -3.04 10.03
CA VAL A 54 0.84 -3.79 9.29
C VAL A 54 0.91 -3.32 7.84
N VAL A 55 -0.23 -3.16 7.17
CA VAL A 55 -0.28 -2.65 5.79
C VAL A 55 0.36 -1.27 5.70
N ALA A 56 0.07 -0.36 6.63
CA ALA A 56 0.66 0.98 6.64
C ALA A 56 2.18 0.93 6.74
N CYS A 57 2.72 0.12 7.67
CA CYS A 57 4.16 -0.06 7.83
C CYS A 57 4.82 -0.63 6.56
N VAL A 58 4.21 -1.67 5.97
CA VAL A 58 4.70 -2.31 4.75
C VAL A 58 4.62 -1.34 3.56
N ALA A 59 3.55 -0.57 3.45
CA ALA A 59 3.34 0.41 2.40
C ALA A 59 4.44 1.48 2.44
N VAL A 60 4.72 2.07 3.61
CA VAL A 60 5.79 3.06 3.79
C VAL A 60 7.15 2.45 3.51
N ALA A 61 7.47 1.28 4.07
CA ALA A 61 8.76 0.62 3.89
C ALA A 61 9.06 0.33 2.41
N ILE A 62 8.08 -0.18 1.66
CA ILE A 62 8.25 -0.47 0.23
C ILE A 62 8.32 0.81 -0.60
N THR A 63 7.52 1.83 -0.26
CA THR A 63 7.59 3.14 -0.94
C THR A 63 8.97 3.78 -0.79
N LEU A 64 9.59 3.67 0.38
CA LEU A 64 10.96 4.14 0.58
C LEU A 64 11.99 3.24 -0.14
N SER A 65 11.75 1.93 -0.19
CA SER A 65 12.64 0.96 -0.84
C SER A 65 12.75 1.16 -2.35
N ILE A 66 11.68 1.59 -3.03
CA ILE A 66 11.74 1.89 -4.46
C ILE A 66 12.50 3.19 -4.79
N ARG A 67 12.80 4.01 -3.77
CA ARG A 67 13.54 5.28 -3.88
C ARG A 67 12.93 6.21 -4.96
N PRO A 68 11.70 6.72 -4.73
CA PRO A 68 10.96 7.56 -5.70
C PRO A 68 11.74 8.82 -6.15
N TRP A 69 12.66 9.30 -5.33
CA TRP A 69 13.55 10.43 -5.62
C TRP A 69 14.68 10.15 -6.63
N LYS A 70 14.88 8.90 -7.07
CA LYS A 70 15.87 8.58 -8.10
C LYS A 70 15.29 8.69 -9.50
N SER A 71 16.01 9.37 -10.38
CA SER A 71 15.69 9.44 -11.82
C SER A 71 15.75 8.05 -12.45
N ARG A 72 14.70 7.65 -13.17
CA ARG A 72 14.63 6.38 -13.93
C ARG A 72 13.78 6.57 -15.19
N ALA A 73 14.03 5.74 -16.20
CA ALA A 73 13.17 5.68 -17.38
C ALA A 73 11.74 5.25 -17.00
N ILE A 74 10.74 5.83 -17.67
CA ILE A 74 9.31 5.53 -17.45
C ILE A 74 9.01 4.02 -17.52
N VAL A 75 9.62 3.30 -18.47
CA VAL A 75 9.43 1.85 -18.62
C VAL A 75 9.95 1.09 -17.38
N THR A 76 11.04 1.55 -16.78
CA THR A 76 11.58 0.99 -15.54
C THR A 76 10.69 1.30 -14.34
N TRP A 77 10.01 2.46 -14.31
CA TRP A 77 9.05 2.76 -13.25
C TRP A 77 7.86 1.80 -13.25
N GLY A 78 7.35 1.42 -14.43
CA GLY A 78 6.28 0.43 -14.55
C GLY A 78 6.62 -0.89 -13.86
N SER A 79 7.79 -1.45 -14.13
CA SER A 79 8.23 -2.71 -13.51
C SER A 79 8.49 -2.56 -12.00
N VAL A 80 9.07 -1.44 -11.57
CA VAL A 80 9.32 -1.16 -10.15
C VAL A 80 8.02 -1.04 -9.35
N LEU A 81 6.98 -0.40 -9.91
CA LEU A 81 5.69 -0.24 -9.24
C LEU A 81 4.91 -1.55 -9.17
N ILE A 82 4.98 -2.38 -10.21
CA ILE A 82 4.41 -3.74 -10.19
C ILE A 82 5.12 -4.58 -9.13
N ALA A 83 6.46 -4.57 -9.12
CA ALA A 83 7.25 -5.30 -8.12
C ALA A 83 6.96 -4.81 -6.69
N ALA A 84 6.82 -3.50 -6.49
CA ALA A 84 6.44 -2.92 -5.21
C ALA A 84 5.05 -3.35 -4.76
N SER A 85 4.07 -3.36 -5.67
CA SER A 85 2.70 -3.77 -5.38
C SER A 85 2.63 -5.26 -5.01
N MET A 86 3.28 -6.12 -5.79
CA MET A 86 3.41 -7.54 -5.46
C MET A 86 4.14 -7.76 -4.14
N GLY A 87 5.24 -7.03 -3.91
CA GLY A 87 5.98 -7.06 -2.66
C GLY A 87 5.10 -6.71 -1.45
N ARG A 88 4.26 -5.67 -1.56
CA ARG A 88 3.32 -5.28 -0.49
C ARG A 88 2.32 -6.39 -0.19
N ILE A 89 1.75 -7.01 -1.23
CA ILE A 89 0.81 -8.12 -1.08
C ILE A 89 1.49 -9.30 -0.40
N VAL A 90 2.62 -9.76 -0.91
CA VAL A 90 3.36 -10.92 -0.39
C VAL A 90 3.81 -10.68 1.05
N ILE A 91 4.40 -9.52 1.35
CA ILE A 91 4.89 -9.20 2.70
C ILE A 91 3.72 -9.04 3.66
N THR A 92 2.65 -8.34 3.29
CA THR A 92 1.47 -8.16 4.17
C THR A 92 0.82 -9.50 4.47
N ILE A 93 0.55 -10.32 3.45
CA ILE A 93 -0.04 -11.65 3.64
C ILE A 93 0.91 -12.54 4.45
N GLY A 94 2.22 -12.50 4.19
CA GLY A 94 3.22 -13.23 4.95
C GLY A 94 3.19 -12.85 6.43
N ILE A 95 3.17 -11.56 6.76
CA ILE A 95 3.06 -11.07 8.15
C ILE A 95 1.72 -11.51 8.76
N CYS A 96 0.62 -11.44 8.02
CA CYS A 96 -0.68 -11.92 8.49
C CYS A 96 -0.66 -13.42 8.80
N LEU A 97 -0.06 -14.25 7.94
CA LEU A 97 0.08 -15.68 8.19
C LEU A 97 0.98 -15.99 9.38
N LEU A 98 2.04 -15.19 9.59
CA LEU A 98 2.89 -15.27 10.77
C LEU A 98 2.12 -14.91 12.04
N LEU A 99 1.31 -13.86 12.01
CA LEU A 99 0.46 -13.46 13.13
C LEU A 99 -0.62 -14.50 13.44
N TYR A 100 -1.23 -15.07 12.40
CA TYR A 100 -2.15 -16.20 12.53
C TYR A 100 -1.46 -17.41 13.20
N SER A 101 -0.28 -17.79 12.72
CA SER A 101 0.41 -19.00 13.17
C SER A 101 1.07 -18.84 14.54
N ALA A 102 1.75 -17.71 14.78
CA ALA A 102 2.54 -17.45 15.97
C ALA A 102 1.71 -16.90 17.14
N ALA A 103 0.78 -15.98 16.86
CA ALA A 103 -0.06 -15.34 17.88
C ALA A 103 -1.46 -15.97 17.99
N ARG A 104 -1.77 -17.00 17.19
CA ARG A 104 -3.08 -17.69 17.15
C ARG A 104 -4.26 -16.75 16.96
N LEU A 105 -4.04 -15.65 16.25
CA LEU A 105 -5.09 -14.67 15.96
C LEU A 105 -6.10 -15.25 14.94
N PRO A 106 -7.38 -14.89 15.00
CA PRO A 106 -8.37 -15.33 14.03
C PRO A 106 -8.06 -14.81 12.62
N ALA A 107 -8.04 -15.70 11.63
CA ALA A 107 -7.67 -15.38 10.25
C ALA A 107 -8.63 -14.40 9.55
N GLY A 108 -9.92 -14.46 9.86
CA GLY A 108 -10.95 -13.64 9.21
C GLY A 108 -10.70 -12.14 9.38
N PRO A 109 -10.73 -11.60 10.60
CA PRO A 109 -10.49 -10.18 10.86
C PRO A 109 -9.12 -9.70 10.35
N LEU A 110 -8.11 -10.57 10.43
CA LEU A 110 -6.75 -10.29 10.02
C LEU A 110 -6.65 -10.09 8.49
N LEU A 111 -7.21 -11.01 7.71
CA LEU A 111 -7.19 -10.93 6.25
C LEU A 111 -8.11 -9.83 5.73
N ILE A 112 -9.30 -9.66 6.31
CA ILE A 112 -10.24 -8.61 5.90
C ILE A 112 -9.64 -7.23 6.21
N GLY A 113 -9.06 -7.03 7.40
CA GLY A 113 -8.37 -5.79 7.76
C GLY A 113 -7.18 -5.51 6.84
N ALA A 114 -6.36 -6.52 6.55
CA ALA A 114 -5.25 -6.38 5.61
C ALA A 114 -5.73 -5.97 4.22
N MET A 115 -6.78 -6.61 3.68
CA MET A 115 -7.35 -6.24 2.39
C MET A 115 -7.95 -4.82 2.40
N ALA A 116 -8.69 -4.49 3.44
CA ALA A 116 -9.29 -3.17 3.61
C ALA A 116 -8.25 -2.05 3.64
N GLY A 117 -7.06 -2.30 4.21
CA GLY A 117 -5.94 -1.36 4.16
C GLY A 117 -5.20 -1.34 2.82
N LEU A 118 -5.03 -2.51 2.19
CA LEU A 118 -4.14 -2.69 1.04
C LEU A 118 -4.76 -2.17 -0.26
N PHE A 119 -6.05 -2.38 -0.48
CA PHE A 119 -6.76 -1.89 -1.66
C PHE A 119 -6.68 -0.36 -1.81
N PRO A 120 -7.04 0.45 -0.78
CA PRO A 120 -6.94 1.91 -0.86
C PRO A 120 -5.52 2.41 -1.15
N VAL A 121 -4.49 1.78 -0.56
CA VAL A 121 -3.08 2.14 -0.83
C VAL A 121 -2.74 1.94 -2.30
N LEU A 122 -3.06 0.76 -2.86
CA LEU A 122 -2.76 0.46 -4.26
C LEU A 122 -3.50 1.40 -5.21
N VAL A 123 -4.78 1.67 -4.94
CA VAL A 123 -5.59 2.59 -5.77
C VAL A 123 -5.03 4.01 -5.70
N ALA A 124 -4.70 4.50 -4.50
CA ALA A 124 -4.16 5.86 -4.31
C ALA A 124 -2.80 6.02 -4.99
N GLU A 125 -1.87 5.09 -4.79
CA GLU A 125 -0.55 5.14 -5.44
C GLU A 125 -0.66 5.05 -6.97
N THR A 126 -1.46 4.11 -7.48
CA THR A 126 -1.65 3.94 -8.93
C THR A 126 -2.24 5.21 -9.55
N SER A 127 -3.20 5.84 -8.87
CA SER A 127 -3.81 7.09 -9.32
C SER A 127 -2.83 8.26 -9.32
N ILE A 128 -1.97 8.37 -8.30
CA ILE A 128 -0.94 9.42 -8.23
C ILE A 128 0.08 9.25 -9.36
N VAL A 129 0.56 8.03 -9.56
CA VAL A 129 1.53 7.74 -10.62
C VAL A 129 0.91 7.97 -12.00
N ALA A 130 -0.30 7.47 -12.24
CA ALA A 130 -0.98 7.63 -13.53
C ALA A 130 -1.18 9.11 -13.88
N LYS A 131 -1.61 9.93 -12.91
CA LYS A 131 -1.74 11.38 -13.09
C LYS A 131 -0.39 12.06 -13.36
N HIS A 132 0.67 11.59 -12.71
CA HIS A 132 2.00 12.13 -12.93
C HIS A 132 2.50 11.84 -14.35
N PHE A 133 2.40 10.59 -14.81
CA PHE A 133 2.76 10.21 -16.17
C PHE A 133 1.93 10.92 -17.25
N GLN A 134 0.63 11.16 -17.00
CA GLN A 134 -0.21 11.93 -17.92
C GLN A 134 0.23 13.40 -18.01
N ARG A 135 0.66 13.99 -16.90
CA ARG A 135 1.11 15.40 -16.87
C ARG A 135 2.44 15.60 -17.57
N ASP A 136 3.35 14.64 -17.49
CA ASP A 136 4.67 14.75 -18.14
C ASP A 136 4.64 14.33 -19.63
N ALA A 137 3.57 13.69 -20.08
CA ALA A 137 3.33 13.36 -21.48
C ALA A 137 2.61 14.47 -22.28
N ALA A 138 2.07 15.48 -21.59
CA ALA A 138 1.36 16.63 -22.16
C ALA A 138 2.28 17.85 -22.29
#